data_AF-A0A0N7LZL6-F1
#
_entry.id   AF-A0A0N7LZL6-F1
#
_cell.length_a   1.000
_cell.length_b   1.000
_cell.length_c   1.000
_cell.angle_alpha   90.00
_cell.angle_beta   90.00
_cell.angle_gamma   90.00
#
_symmetry.space_group_name_H-M   'P 1'
#
loop_
_entity.id
_entity.type
_entity.pdbx_description
1 polymer ?
#
loop_
_entity_poly.entity_id
_entity_poly.type
_entity_poly.pdbx_seq_one_letter_code
_entity_poly.pdbx_strand_id
1 'polypeptide(L)'
;MRLEIARLASGVDVYRDWVIQAYRAAHGTDPDLNQIVEPGQSFLDMFDQNPSVSAGDYLLRDLRMWYSVTADEMHGGGSDIDAFLTHFRAETGFDFLEETGLLPKLAAKVLKRGHVTSTQEWRMLRELTDHSGQTTLAPADLARLSSLMARFEAAQ
;
A
#
# COMPACT_ATOMS: atom_id res chain seq x y z
N MET A 1 1.60 -19.96 -0.33
CA MET A 1 0.44 -19.45 0.43
C MET A 1 0.82 -19.02 1.84
N ARG A 2 1.14 -19.91 2.79
CA ARG A 2 1.60 -19.49 4.13
C ARG A 2 2.76 -18.49 4.13
N LEU A 3 3.76 -18.70 3.27
CA LEU A 3 4.88 -17.76 3.08
C LEU A 3 4.43 -16.38 2.58
N GLU A 4 3.42 -16.33 1.71
CA GLU A 4 2.87 -15.08 1.20
C GLU A 4 2.03 -14.37 2.28
N ILE A 5 1.26 -15.13 3.07
CA ILE A 5 0.55 -14.61 4.24
C ILE A 5 1.56 -14.02 5.23
N ALA A 6 2.65 -14.72 5.52
CA ALA A 6 3.71 -14.24 6.40
C ALA A 6 4.37 -12.96 5.87
N ARG A 7 4.66 -12.89 4.57
CA ARG A 7 5.23 -11.70 3.92
C ARG A 7 4.31 -10.49 4.05
N LEU A 8 3.00 -10.66 3.77
CA LEU A 8 2.04 -9.57 3.87
C LEU A 8 1.76 -9.18 5.31
N ALA A 9 1.68 -10.16 6.22
CA ALA A 9 1.48 -9.95 7.65
C ALA A 9 2.63 -9.14 8.28
N SER A 10 3.89 -9.41 7.90
CA SER A 10 5.02 -8.64 8.42
C SER A 10 4.97 -7.18 8.01
N GLY A 11 4.50 -6.86 6.79
CA GLY A 11 4.32 -5.46 6.41
C GLY A 11 3.12 -4.80 7.09
N VAL A 12 2.05 -5.55 7.38
CA VAL A 12 0.94 -5.05 8.19
C VAL A 12 1.41 -4.62 9.59
N ASP A 13 2.36 -5.35 10.19
CA ASP A 13 2.95 -4.96 11.48
C ASP A 13 3.70 -3.61 11.41
N VAL A 14 4.45 -3.35 10.33
CA VAL A 14 5.14 -2.06 10.13
C VAL A 14 4.14 -0.90 10.05
N TYR A 15 3.05 -1.08 9.32
CA TYR A 15 1.96 -0.10 9.28
C TYR A 15 1.29 0.09 10.64
N ARG A 16 0.99 -1.01 11.34
CA ARG A 16 0.37 -0.99 12.67
C ARG A 16 1.22 -0.16 13.64
N ASP A 17 2.52 -0.40 13.67
CA ASP A 17 3.45 0.34 14.52
C ASP A 17 3.51 1.83 14.15
N TRP A 18 3.52 2.14 12.85
CA TRP A 18 3.50 3.52 12.37
C TRP A 18 2.23 4.28 12.81
N VAL A 19 1.05 3.67 12.71
CA VAL A 19 -0.21 4.27 13.17
C VAL A 19 -0.21 4.50 14.68
N ILE A 20 0.26 3.52 15.45
CA ILE A 20 0.35 3.65 16.91
C ILE A 20 1.28 4.81 17.28
N GLN A 21 2.43 4.93 16.61
CA GLN A 21 3.39 6.02 16.85
C GLN A 21 2.80 7.37 16.46
N ALA A 22 2.18 7.48 15.28
CA ALA A 22 1.54 8.71 14.82
C ALA A 22 0.42 9.16 15.77
N TYR A 23 -0.42 8.23 16.23
CA TYR A 23 -1.48 8.50 17.18
C TYR A 23 -0.93 8.97 18.54
N ARG A 24 0.10 8.29 19.06
CA ARG A 24 0.79 8.71 20.30
C ARG A 24 1.39 10.10 20.20
N ALA A 25 2.01 10.42 19.06
CA ALA A 25 2.58 11.75 18.83
C ALA A 25 1.50 12.84 18.80
N ALA A 26 0.32 12.55 18.24
CA ALA A 26 -0.79 13.50 18.13
C ALA A 26 -1.61 13.64 19.43
N HIS A 27 -1.80 12.54 20.18
CA HIS A 27 -2.76 12.47 21.28
C HIS A 27 -2.16 12.16 22.65
N GLY A 28 -0.87 11.79 22.72
CA GLY A 28 -0.18 11.46 23.97
C GLY A 28 -0.62 10.15 24.64
N THR A 29 -1.41 9.33 23.96
CA THR A 29 -1.95 8.05 24.45
C THR A 29 -1.96 7.01 23.34
N ASP A 30 -2.24 5.76 23.70
CA ASP A 30 -2.40 4.67 22.74
C ASP A 30 -3.75 4.77 22.01
N PRO A 31 -3.82 4.40 20.72
CA PRO A 31 -5.09 4.29 20.01
C PRO A 31 -5.92 3.12 20.54
N ASP A 32 -7.23 3.15 20.28
CA ASP A 32 -8.08 1.97 20.45
C ASP A 32 -7.61 0.86 19.49
N LEU A 33 -7.13 -0.24 20.05
CA LEU A 33 -6.56 -1.34 19.27
C LEU A 33 -7.60 -2.02 18.36
N ASN A 34 -8.89 -1.84 18.62
CA ASN A 34 -9.97 -2.36 17.76
C ASN A 34 -10.16 -1.53 16.47
N GLN A 35 -9.54 -0.36 16.39
CA GLN A 35 -9.61 0.53 15.22
C GLN A 35 -8.39 0.39 14.31
N ILE A 36 -7.44 -0.47 14.67
CA ILE A 36 -6.24 -0.74 13.88
C ILE A 36 -6.21 -2.22 13.52
N VAL A 37 -5.57 -2.53 12.39
CA VAL A 37 -5.39 -3.90 11.91
C VAL A 37 -4.78 -4.81 12.98
N GLU A 38 -5.27 -6.04 13.09
CA GLU A 38 -4.71 -7.07 13.98
C GLU A 38 -3.20 -7.28 13.74
N PRO A 39 -2.43 -7.72 14.76
CA PRO A 39 -1.03 -8.11 14.58
C PRO A 39 -0.88 -9.20 13.50
N GLY A 40 0.23 -9.19 12.77
CA GLY A 40 0.54 -10.15 11.73
C GLY A 40 0.48 -11.60 12.20
N GLN A 41 0.88 -11.86 13.45
CA GLN A 41 0.80 -13.18 14.07
C GLN A 41 -0.63 -13.71 14.14
N SER A 42 -1.64 -12.85 14.34
CA SER A 42 -3.05 -13.27 14.36
C SER A 42 -3.47 -13.90 13.03
N PHE A 43 -3.01 -13.36 11.90
CA PHE A 43 -3.30 -13.92 10.58
C PHE A 43 -2.60 -15.27 10.36
N LEU A 44 -1.38 -15.43 10.88
CA LEU A 44 -0.65 -16.71 10.82
C LEU A 44 -1.34 -17.77 11.66
N ASP A 45 -1.76 -17.42 12.87
CA ASP A 45 -2.47 -18.33 13.78
C ASP A 45 -3.82 -18.77 13.16
N MET A 46 -4.56 -17.83 12.56
CA MET A 46 -5.81 -18.16 11.84
C MET A 46 -5.57 -19.14 10.68
N PHE A 47 -4.50 -18.96 9.90
CA PHE A 47 -4.15 -19.89 8.82
C PHE A 47 -3.74 -21.26 9.37
N ASP A 48 -2.90 -21.28 10.41
CA ASP A 48 -2.37 -22.52 10.98
C ASP A 48 -3.45 -23.36 11.68
N GLN A 49 -4.51 -22.71 12.19
CA GLN A 49 -5.70 -23.40 12.73
C GLN A 49 -6.57 -24.06 11.64
N ASN A 50 -6.56 -23.54 10.41
CA ASN A 50 -7.32 -24.10 9.29
C ASN A 50 -6.59 -23.90 7.94
N PRO A 51 -5.53 -24.69 7.66
CA PRO A 51 -4.67 -24.49 6.50
C PRO A 51 -5.32 -25.06 5.24
N SER A 52 -6.30 -24.33 4.70
CA SER A 52 -6.97 -24.63 3.43
C SER A 52 -6.71 -23.54 2.40
N VAL A 53 -6.84 -23.88 1.11
CA VAL A 53 -6.72 -22.91 0.01
C VAL A 53 -7.73 -21.77 0.17
N SER A 54 -8.99 -22.10 0.45
CA SER A 54 -10.04 -21.10 0.64
C SER A 54 -9.75 -20.16 1.83
N ALA A 55 -9.26 -20.70 2.96
CA ALA A 55 -8.87 -19.88 4.10
C ALA A 55 -7.67 -18.99 3.78
N GLY A 56 -6.66 -19.52 3.09
CA GLY A 56 -5.52 -18.74 2.66
C GLY A 56 -5.88 -17.62 1.69
N ASP A 57 -6.74 -17.88 0.71
CA ASP A 57 -7.23 -16.87 -0.23
C ASP A 57 -8.03 -15.77 0.47
N TYR A 58 -8.82 -16.13 1.49
CA TYR A 58 -9.53 -15.17 2.33
C TYR A 58 -8.54 -14.28 3.08
N LEU A 59 -7.56 -14.86 3.78
CA LEU A 59 -6.57 -14.10 4.56
C LEU A 59 -5.70 -13.21 3.68
N LEU A 60 -5.29 -13.69 2.50
CA LEU A 60 -4.55 -12.87 1.53
C LEU A 60 -5.36 -11.68 1.02
N ARG A 61 -6.67 -11.86 0.81
CA ARG A 61 -7.56 -10.78 0.41
C ARG A 61 -7.72 -9.77 1.54
N ASP A 62 -7.88 -10.24 2.77
CA ASP A 62 -8.03 -9.40 3.95
C ASP A 62 -6.76 -8.59 4.23
N LEU A 63 -5.59 -9.22 4.20
CA LEU A 63 -4.30 -8.54 4.31
C LEU A 63 -4.16 -7.44 3.25
N ARG A 64 -4.40 -7.74 1.96
CA ARG A 64 -4.34 -6.73 0.87
C ARG A 64 -5.38 -5.62 1.01
N MET A 65 -6.53 -5.91 1.64
CA MET A 65 -7.52 -4.89 1.96
C MET A 65 -6.93 -3.87 2.93
N TRP A 66 -6.21 -4.31 3.96
CA TRP A 66 -5.54 -3.41 4.90
C TRP A 66 -4.52 -2.51 4.23
N TYR A 67 -3.67 -3.04 3.33
CA TYR A 67 -2.79 -2.20 2.50
C TYR A 67 -3.58 -1.13 1.74
N SER A 68 -4.74 -1.50 1.16
CA SER A 68 -5.60 -0.55 0.44
C SER A 68 -6.17 0.54 1.35
N VAL A 69 -6.74 0.17 2.50
CA VAL A 69 -7.34 1.10 3.46
C VAL A 69 -6.30 2.07 3.97
N THR A 70 -5.14 1.56 4.39
CA THR A 70 -4.02 2.37 4.86
C THR A 70 -3.54 3.36 3.81
N ALA A 71 -3.41 2.93 2.55
CA ALA A 71 -3.02 3.85 1.48
C ALA A 71 -4.05 4.98 1.31
N ASP A 72 -5.36 4.70 1.44
CA ASP A 72 -6.43 5.71 1.43
C ASP A 72 -6.40 6.64 2.66
N GLU A 73 -6.03 6.12 3.84
CA GLU A 73 -5.83 6.97 5.03
C GLU A 73 -4.62 7.89 4.88
N MET A 74 -3.52 7.39 4.30
CA MET A 74 -2.37 8.20 3.91
C MET A 74 -2.79 9.27 2.91
N HIS A 75 -3.75 8.97 2.03
CA HIS A 75 -4.34 9.98 1.15
C HIS A 75 -5.09 11.09 1.88
N GLY A 76 -5.67 10.81 3.04
CA GLY A 76 -6.48 11.76 3.81
C GLY A 76 -5.70 12.90 4.47
N GLY A 77 -4.37 12.81 4.60
CA GLY A 77 -3.55 13.89 5.15
C GLY A 77 -2.45 13.49 6.14
N GLY A 78 -1.85 12.31 6.01
CA GLY A 78 -0.69 11.94 6.83
C GLY A 78 0.54 12.77 6.47
N SER A 79 1.13 13.47 7.44
CA SER A 79 2.47 14.04 7.27
C SER A 79 3.51 12.93 7.32
N ASP A 80 4.31 12.84 6.26
CA ASP A 80 5.48 11.95 6.09
C ASP A 80 5.24 10.53 5.52
N ILE A 81 4.37 10.46 4.51
CA ILE A 81 4.15 9.25 3.69
C ILE A 81 5.46 8.76 3.07
N ASP A 82 6.30 9.67 2.57
CA ASP A 82 7.55 9.32 1.90
C ASP A 82 8.55 8.64 2.87
N ALA A 83 8.67 9.12 4.11
CA ALA A 83 9.49 8.44 5.12
C ALA A 83 8.89 7.09 5.53
N PHE A 84 7.56 6.99 5.64
CA PHE A 84 6.90 5.71 5.89
C PHE A 84 7.23 4.69 4.79
N LEU A 85 7.03 5.04 3.52
CA LEU A 85 7.28 4.13 2.39
C LEU A 85 8.76 3.70 2.33
N THR A 86 9.67 4.63 2.60
CA THR A 86 11.11 4.35 2.67
C THR A 86 11.43 3.38 3.81
N HIS A 87 10.91 3.64 5.02
CA HIS A 87 11.11 2.77 6.17
C HIS A 87 10.49 1.38 5.95
N PHE A 88 9.27 1.33 5.42
CA PHE A 88 8.57 0.10 5.10
C PHE A 88 9.39 -0.78 4.16
N ARG A 89 9.93 -0.22 3.08
CA ARG A 89 10.75 -0.96 2.13
C ARG A 89 12.04 -1.46 2.76
N ALA A 90 12.66 -0.67 3.64
CA ALA A 90 13.87 -1.08 4.35
C ALA A 90 13.62 -2.26 5.31
N GLU A 91 12.49 -2.29 6.00
CA GLU A 91 12.12 -3.36 6.95
C GLU A 91 11.64 -4.63 6.25
N THR A 92 10.84 -4.50 5.18
CA THR A 92 10.13 -5.64 4.59
C THR A 92 10.75 -6.17 3.31
N GLY A 93 11.56 -5.36 2.62
CA GLY A 93 12.17 -5.71 1.34
C GLY A 93 11.22 -5.68 0.14
N PHE A 94 9.96 -5.25 0.29
CA PHE A 94 9.01 -5.07 -0.81
C PHE A 94 8.29 -3.72 -0.75
N ASP A 95 7.57 -3.38 -1.82
CA ASP A 95 6.93 -2.07 -1.98
C ASP A 95 5.48 -2.07 -1.46
N PHE A 96 5.21 -1.22 -0.47
CA PHE A 96 3.89 -1.12 0.18
C PHE A 96 2.75 -0.93 -0.82
N LEU A 97 2.94 0.01 -1.76
CA LEU A 97 1.90 0.41 -2.69
C LEU A 97 1.59 -0.66 -3.74
N GLU A 98 2.52 -1.58 -4.05
CA GLU A 98 2.27 -2.70 -4.97
C GLU A 98 1.21 -3.66 -4.40
N GLU A 99 1.20 -3.87 -3.08
CA GLU A 99 0.28 -4.79 -2.41
C GLU A 99 -1.13 -4.24 -2.20
N THR A 100 -1.30 -2.92 -2.38
CA THR A 100 -2.60 -2.26 -2.25
C THR A 100 -3.58 -2.67 -3.35
N GLY A 101 -3.09 -3.11 -4.52
CA GLY A 101 -3.92 -3.23 -5.72
C GLY A 101 -4.62 -1.92 -6.14
N LEU A 102 -4.36 -0.80 -5.45
CA LEU A 102 -4.88 0.53 -5.74
C LEU A 102 -4.05 1.18 -6.84
N LEU A 103 -2.73 0.97 -6.87
CA LEU A 103 -1.88 1.46 -7.96
C LEU A 103 -2.37 1.04 -9.35
N PRO A 104 -2.64 -0.25 -9.64
CA PRO A 104 -3.19 -0.62 -10.95
C PRO A 104 -4.58 -0.02 -11.20
N LYS A 105 -5.44 0.12 -10.17
CA LYS A 105 -6.76 0.76 -10.32
C LYS A 105 -6.64 2.26 -10.62
N LEU A 106 -5.75 2.96 -9.93
CA LEU A 106 -5.49 4.38 -10.12
C LEU A 106 -4.84 4.62 -11.49
N ALA A 107 -3.85 3.81 -11.86
CA ALA A 107 -3.25 3.84 -13.18
C ALA A 107 -4.31 3.62 -14.27
N ALA A 108 -5.18 2.62 -14.13
CA ALA A 108 -6.28 2.39 -15.06
C ALA A 108 -7.24 3.59 -15.13
N LYS A 109 -7.57 4.21 -13.99
CA LYS A 109 -8.40 5.42 -13.93
C LYS A 109 -7.76 6.60 -14.64
N VAL A 110 -6.47 6.86 -14.41
CA VAL A 110 -5.70 7.93 -15.06
C VAL A 110 -5.56 7.68 -16.56
N LEU A 111 -5.24 6.45 -16.97
CA LEU A 111 -5.14 6.06 -18.38
C LEU A 111 -6.48 6.22 -19.12
N LYS A 112 -7.58 5.84 -18.47
CA LYS A 112 -8.94 6.03 -19.01
C LYS A 112 -9.31 7.50 -19.12
N ARG A 113 -9.00 8.30 -18.10
CA ARG A 113 -9.31 9.75 -18.03
C ARG A 113 -8.39 10.59 -18.91
N GLY A 114 -7.18 10.10 -19.19
CA GLY A 114 -6.19 10.77 -20.04
C GLY A 114 -5.47 11.95 -19.39
N HIS A 115 -5.54 12.11 -18.06
CA HIS A 115 -4.76 13.09 -17.30
C HIS A 115 -4.72 12.77 -15.80
N VAL A 116 -3.67 13.24 -15.14
CA VAL A 116 -3.52 13.29 -13.68
C VAL A 116 -4.24 14.55 -13.16
N THR A 117 -4.98 14.43 -12.06
CA THR A 117 -5.83 15.53 -11.55
C THR A 117 -5.30 16.21 -10.30
N SER A 118 -4.34 15.60 -9.60
CA SER A 118 -3.78 16.17 -8.38
C SER A 118 -2.32 15.78 -8.20
N THR A 119 -1.57 16.61 -7.47
CA THR A 119 -0.19 16.32 -7.04
C THR A 119 -0.11 15.02 -6.26
N GLN A 120 -1.19 14.65 -5.58
CA GLN A 120 -1.30 13.42 -4.82
C GLN A 120 -1.39 12.17 -5.70
N GLU A 121 -2.25 12.19 -6.74
CA GLU A 121 -2.28 11.10 -7.73
C GLU A 121 -0.90 10.98 -8.41
N TRP A 122 -0.25 12.11 -8.71
CA TRP A 122 1.08 12.13 -9.29
C TRP A 122 2.12 11.44 -8.37
N ARG A 123 2.14 11.75 -7.06
CA ARG A 123 3.09 11.16 -6.11
C ARG A 123 2.95 9.64 -6.01
N MET A 124 1.73 9.13 -5.90
CA MET A 124 1.52 7.67 -5.87
C MET A 124 2.01 6.96 -7.11
N LEU A 125 1.69 7.53 -8.28
CA LEU A 125 2.02 6.91 -9.55
C LEU A 125 3.52 6.97 -9.83
N ARG A 126 4.23 7.91 -9.19
CA ARG A 126 5.69 8.02 -9.29
C ARG A 126 6.38 6.78 -8.72
N GLU A 127 5.92 6.27 -7.58
CA GLU A 127 6.45 5.01 -7.02
C GLU A 127 6.29 3.84 -8.01
N LEU A 128 5.18 3.81 -8.76
CA LEU A 128 4.95 2.80 -9.79
C LEU A 128 5.86 2.98 -11.02
N THR A 129 6.17 4.22 -11.42
CA THR A 129 7.00 4.48 -12.60
C THR A 129 8.50 4.45 -12.34
N ASP A 130 8.92 4.76 -11.11
CA ASP A 130 10.33 4.80 -10.71
C ASP A 130 10.85 3.40 -10.36
N HIS A 131 9.95 2.45 -10.07
CA HIS A 131 10.31 1.06 -9.81
C HIS A 131 10.60 0.31 -11.13
N SER A 132 11.88 0.18 -11.47
CA SER A 132 12.37 -0.44 -12.72
C SER A 132 12.05 -1.94 -12.89
N GLY A 133 11.54 -2.60 -11.85
CA GLY A 133 11.09 -4.00 -11.85
C GLY A 133 9.58 -4.22 -11.85
N GLN A 134 8.76 -3.17 -12.03
CA GLN A 134 7.31 -3.29 -11.78
C GLN A 134 6.67 -4.23 -12.80
N THR A 135 5.81 -5.13 -12.33
CA THR A 135 5.06 -6.07 -13.20
C THR A 135 3.56 -5.75 -13.26
N THR A 136 3.16 -4.69 -12.55
CA THR A 136 1.78 -4.26 -12.35
C THR A 136 1.11 -3.76 -13.63
N LEU A 137 1.86 -3.04 -14.48
CA LEU A 137 1.39 -2.51 -15.77
C LEU A 137 2.17 -3.11 -16.93
N ALA A 138 1.47 -3.33 -18.05
CA ALA A 138 2.11 -3.62 -19.32
C ALA A 138 3.03 -2.46 -19.74
N PRO A 139 4.16 -2.73 -20.44
CA PRO A 139 5.12 -1.67 -20.79
C PRO A 139 4.51 -0.49 -21.56
N ALA A 140 3.52 -0.75 -22.42
CA ALA A 140 2.82 0.30 -23.16
C ALA A 140 1.96 1.20 -22.26
N ASP A 141 1.28 0.61 -21.27
CA ASP A 141 0.49 1.36 -20.31
C ASP A 141 1.38 2.17 -19.36
N LEU A 142 2.53 1.61 -18.96
CA LEU A 142 3.54 2.32 -18.17
C LEU A 142 4.06 3.55 -18.93
N ALA A 143 4.49 3.40 -20.19
CA ALA A 143 4.99 4.52 -21.00
C ALA A 143 3.93 5.63 -21.19
N ARG A 144 2.66 5.23 -21.39
CA ARG A 144 1.55 6.17 -21.51
C ARG A 144 1.29 6.89 -20.18
N LEU A 145 1.33 6.19 -19.06
CA LEU A 145 1.18 6.76 -17.73
C LEU A 145 2.30 7.77 -17.42
N SER A 146 3.57 7.42 -17.67
CA SER A 146 4.72 8.32 -17.51
C SER A 146 4.56 9.60 -18.34
N SER A 147 4.04 9.49 -19.56
CA SER A 147 3.77 10.65 -20.42
C SER A 147 2.67 11.57 -19.83
N LEU A 148 1.62 11.00 -19.22
CA LEU A 148 0.57 11.78 -18.55
C LEU A 148 1.09 12.47 -17.29
N MET A 149 1.97 11.82 -16.55
CA MET A 149 2.62 12.38 -15.36
C MET A 149 3.56 13.53 -15.71
N ALA A 150 4.40 13.38 -16.73
CA ALA A 150 5.29 14.45 -17.20
C ALA A 150 4.50 15.69 -17.67
N ARG A 151 3.36 15.47 -18.34
CA ARG A 151 2.46 16.57 -18.75
C ARG A 151 1.84 17.30 -17.56
N PHE A 152 1.51 16.59 -16.48
CA PHE A 152 0.98 17.21 -15.28
C PHE A 152 2.05 18.04 -14.57
N GLU A 153 3.26 17.50 -14.44
CA GLU A 153 4.40 18.19 -13.83
C GLU A 153 4.79 19.46 -14.60
N ALA A 154 4.80 19.41 -15.94
CA ALA A 154 5.08 20.58 -16.77
C ALA A 154 4.00 21.67 -16.72
N ALA A 155 2.82 21.38 -16.19
CA ALA A 155 1.70 22.32 -16.07
C ALA A 155 1.57 22.94 -14.66
N GLN A 156 2.46 22.57 -13.73
CA GLN A 156 2.58 23.17 -12.39
C GLN A 156 3.53 24.37 -12.42
#